data_AF-A0A0S8J7Q2-F1
#
_entry.id   AF-A0A0S8J7Q2-F1
#
_cell.length_a   1.000
_cell.length_b   1.000
_cell.length_c   1.000
_cell.angle_alpha   90.00
_cell.angle_beta   90.00
_cell.angle_gamma   90.00
#
_symmetry.space_group_name_H-M   'P 1'
#
loop_
_entity.id
_entity.type
_entity.pdbx_description
1 polymer ?
#
loop_
_entity_poly.entity_id
_entity_poly.type
_entity_poly.pdbx_seq_one_letter_code
_entity_poly.pdbx_strand_id
1 'polypeptide(L)'
;MAFTIIYDAEYFPDTLCQKVRKAIQHWNLDFFFVLENQSLLDMFEQNCLENGFGLILHKHENLLLVRDAIKPIIPKKTSASYGGHYPLWVIKEITNIKMGNSIFRTILKDFARGYFGLKRKGQLDEQKEEALVKNTILALLRSDTRYTSGVESLEILSRFEVFFANIRDHYFHSFHIYLLGLLILDHYKEDFSLYYKTVFPKYPGFSIEFLWLLTAIFHDVGYPIAKFEDLKEDIFGTPITMLEKETASVWDNEIYKENLKQLISLFKFSLSDKKHKIDWYPEVFGSKDPHLERIFRKSFSDAHGVAGCFRFLVHIFYEAVQEEDQARKVFLVNHIYPAALSISLHDRIFRERLTEIGVTKIKLSRFPFAVLLGYLDSLQEDRRDRFLCVESPELLQGFEYNGKVVASINEGLAETYPRLGKLKAECRDFINFVECDGIKFQYPNVLSL
;
A
#
# COMPACT_ATOMS: atom_id res chain seq x y z
N MET A 1 29.08 -2.68 17.97
CA MET A 1 29.08 -1.28 17.53
C MET A 1 27.69 -0.76 17.80
N ALA A 2 27.55 0.01 18.88
CA ALA A 2 26.27 0.56 19.30
C ALA A 2 26.05 1.85 18.51
N PHE A 3 24.96 1.90 17.75
CA PHE A 3 24.34 3.17 17.38
C PHE A 3 22.92 3.08 17.88
N THR A 4 22.49 4.15 18.53
CA THR A 4 21.17 4.27 19.11
C THR A 4 20.32 5.09 18.16
N ILE A 5 19.44 4.44 17.41
CA ILE A 5 18.40 5.13 16.63
C ILE A 5 17.31 5.57 17.62
N ILE A 6 17.11 6.89 17.74
CA ILE A 6 15.97 7.61 18.34
C ILE A 6 15.44 6.98 19.65
N TYR A 7 15.93 7.44 20.81
CA TYR A 7 15.18 7.33 22.06
C TYR A 7 14.36 8.58 22.31
N ASP A 8 13.17 8.35 22.87
CA ASP A 8 12.47 9.33 23.70
C ASP A 8 13.46 9.99 24.69
N ALA A 9 13.38 11.31 24.86
CA ALA A 9 14.33 12.08 25.64
C ALA A 9 14.42 11.62 27.11
N GLU A 10 13.47 10.82 27.59
CA GLU A 10 13.38 10.25 28.94
C GLU A 10 14.51 9.27 29.31
N TYR A 11 15.32 8.77 28.36
CA TYR A 11 16.37 7.78 28.64
C TYR A 11 17.79 8.35 28.79
N PHE A 12 17.96 9.67 28.80
CA PHE A 12 19.26 10.30 29.00
C PHE A 12 19.55 10.64 30.47
N PRO A 13 20.81 10.64 30.92
CA PRO A 13 21.20 11.25 32.20
C PRO A 13 20.65 12.68 32.30
N ASP A 14 20.14 13.08 33.47
CA ASP A 14 19.36 14.33 33.67
C ASP A 14 20.00 15.60 33.10
N THR A 15 21.33 15.66 33.09
CA THR A 15 22.13 16.77 32.55
C THR A 15 22.12 16.85 31.02
N LEU A 16 22.10 15.72 30.33
CA LEU A 16 22.05 15.62 28.87
C LEU A 16 20.62 15.87 28.37
N CYS A 17 19.63 15.43 29.16
CA CYS A 17 18.21 15.59 28.89
C CYS A 17 17.78 17.07 28.77
N GLN A 18 18.30 17.98 29.60
CA GLN A 18 17.89 19.39 29.57
C GLN A 18 18.46 20.21 28.40
N LYS A 19 19.72 20.00 28.03
CA LYS A 19 20.35 20.72 26.90
C LYS A 19 19.80 20.26 25.56
N VAL A 20 19.62 18.94 25.42
CA VAL A 20 18.96 18.34 24.26
C VAL A 20 17.51 18.82 24.22
N ARG A 21 16.71 18.69 25.29
CA ARG A 21 15.33 19.23 25.31
C ARG A 21 15.24 20.73 24.98
N LYS A 22 16.17 21.56 25.44
CA LYS A 22 16.20 22.99 25.06
C LYS A 22 16.49 23.19 23.57
N ALA A 23 17.43 22.46 22.99
CA ALA A 23 17.69 22.53 21.55
C ALA A 23 16.49 21.97 20.75
N ILE A 24 15.88 20.88 21.20
CA ILE A 24 14.69 20.28 20.59
C ILE A 24 13.49 21.23 20.61
N GLN A 25 13.22 21.85 21.77
CA GLN A 25 12.09 22.75 21.98
C GLN A 25 12.28 24.13 21.35
N HIS A 26 13.52 24.62 21.20
CA HIS A 26 13.79 25.93 20.62
C HIS A 26 13.79 25.91 19.08
N TRP A 27 13.98 24.74 18.46
CA TRP A 27 14.17 24.59 17.01
C TRP A 27 13.07 23.81 16.27
N ASN A 28 12.04 23.30 16.97
CA ASN A 28 10.88 22.65 16.35
C ASN A 28 11.29 21.47 15.44
N LEU A 29 12.07 20.53 16.00
CA LEU A 29 13.10 19.76 15.30
C LEU A 29 12.80 19.23 13.88
N ASP A 30 13.74 19.59 13.02
CA ASP A 30 14.24 18.87 11.86
C ASP A 30 15.26 17.77 12.31
N PHE A 31 15.34 16.64 11.61
CA PHE A 31 16.02 15.40 12.06
C PHE A 31 17.55 15.53 12.23
N PHE A 32 18.11 15.01 13.34
CA PHE A 32 19.56 14.95 13.61
C PHE A 32 20.06 13.50 13.76
N PHE A 33 21.18 13.18 13.11
CA PHE A 33 21.93 11.95 13.37
C PHE A 33 22.98 12.18 14.46
N VAL A 34 23.09 11.25 15.40
CA VAL A 34 24.16 11.25 16.42
C VAL A 34 25.16 10.13 16.12
N LEU A 35 26.36 10.51 15.70
CA LEU A 35 27.47 9.60 15.47
C LEU A 35 28.28 9.42 16.74
N GLU A 36 28.46 8.17 17.21
CA GLU A 36 29.37 7.86 18.32
C GLU A 36 30.81 7.59 17.87
N ASN A 37 31.03 7.47 16.55
CA ASN A 37 32.33 7.13 15.98
C ASN A 37 32.73 8.12 14.88
N GLN A 38 33.89 8.76 15.07
CA GLN A 38 34.44 9.73 14.13
C GLN A 38 34.85 9.11 12.78
N SER A 39 35.09 7.80 12.70
CA SER A 39 35.53 7.15 11.45
C SER A 39 34.46 7.14 10.34
N LEU A 40 33.20 7.44 10.68
CA LEU A 40 32.08 7.52 9.73
C LEU A 40 31.67 8.96 9.42
N LEU A 41 32.38 9.95 9.97
CA LEU A 41 32.02 11.35 9.89
C LEU A 41 31.87 11.84 8.45
N ASP A 42 32.88 11.60 7.61
CA ASP A 42 32.92 12.11 6.24
C ASP A 42 31.78 11.52 5.37
N MET A 43 31.43 10.26 5.61
CA MET A 43 30.36 9.56 4.91
C MET A 43 28.98 10.12 5.28
N PHE A 44 28.74 10.31 6.57
CA PHE A 44 27.47 10.82 7.08
C PHE A 44 27.31 12.32 6.86
N GLU A 45 28.40 13.09 6.88
CA GLU A 45 28.36 14.52 6.60
C GLU A 45 27.86 14.78 5.17
N GLN A 46 28.32 13.99 4.19
CA GLN A 46 27.86 14.07 2.81
C GLN A 46 26.39 13.63 2.67
N ASN A 47 25.98 12.56 3.34
CA ASN A 47 24.59 12.12 3.29
C ASN A 47 23.62 13.11 3.96
N CYS A 48 24.02 13.66 5.12
CA CYS A 48 23.28 14.71 5.82
C CYS A 48 23.23 16.01 5.00
N LEU A 49 24.29 16.32 4.24
CA LEU A 49 24.33 17.43 3.29
C LEU A 49 23.30 17.27 2.19
N GLU A 50 23.25 16.11 1.55
CA GLU A 50 22.37 15.85 0.42
C GLU A 50 20.90 15.83 0.83
N ASN A 51 20.60 15.36 2.04
CA ASN A 51 19.23 15.16 2.51
C ASN A 51 18.74 16.24 3.49
N GLY A 52 19.55 17.23 3.81
CA GLY A 52 19.18 18.34 4.70
C GLY A 52 19.09 17.96 6.18
N PHE A 53 19.69 16.86 6.59
CA PHE A 53 19.73 16.44 7.99
C PHE A 53 20.81 17.17 8.78
N GLY A 54 20.57 17.33 10.08
CA GLY A 54 21.60 17.77 11.01
C GLY A 54 22.49 16.60 11.44
N LEU A 55 23.75 16.88 11.76
CA LEU A 55 24.71 15.86 12.17
C LEU A 55 25.42 16.29 13.45
N ILE A 56 25.36 15.43 14.47
CA ILE A 56 26.01 15.61 15.77
C ILE A 56 27.00 14.46 15.96
N LEU A 57 28.25 14.77 16.29
CA LEU A 57 29.28 13.80 16.68
C LEU A 57 29.39 13.76 18.20
N HIS A 58 29.11 12.62 18.81
CA HIS A 58 29.34 12.35 20.22
C HIS A 58 30.78 11.91 20.43
N LYS A 59 31.60 12.73 21.09
CA LYS A 59 33.02 12.50 21.33
C LYS A 59 33.40 12.85 22.76
N HIS A 60 33.87 11.85 23.52
CA HIS A 60 34.35 12.00 24.90
C HIS A 60 33.39 12.84 25.76
N GLU A 61 32.14 12.39 25.87
CA GLU A 61 31.06 13.02 26.66
C GLU A 61 30.55 14.38 26.11
N ASN A 62 31.07 14.85 24.98
CA ASN A 62 30.63 16.08 24.32
C ASN A 62 29.87 15.77 23.03
N LEU A 63 28.77 16.49 22.81
CA LEU A 63 28.05 16.51 21.53
C LEU A 63 28.57 17.68 20.70
N LEU A 64 29.22 17.39 19.58
CA LEU A 64 29.72 18.36 18.63
C LEU A 64 28.74 18.45 17.47
N LEU A 65 28.10 19.60 17.27
CA LEU A 65 27.34 19.85 16.05
C LEU A 65 28.34 19.92 14.89
N VAL A 66 28.34 18.89 14.05
CA VAL A 66 29.16 18.82 12.84
C VAL A 66 28.52 19.69 11.77
N ARG A 67 27.21 19.55 11.63
CA ARG A 67 26.43 20.20 10.59
C ARG A 67 25.03 20.50 11.10
N ASP A 68 24.57 21.72 10.85
CA ASP A 68 23.18 22.07 11.14
C ASP A 68 22.25 21.42 10.12
N ALA A 69 21.01 21.15 10.53
CA ALA A 69 19.99 20.68 9.60
C ALA A 69 19.72 21.79 8.59
N ILE A 70 20.13 21.58 7.34
CA ILE A 70 19.73 22.49 6.28
C ILE A 70 18.31 22.11 5.95
N LYS A 71 17.34 22.96 6.31
CA LYS A 71 15.98 22.81 5.79
C LYS A 71 16.11 22.54 4.30
N PRO A 72 15.65 21.38 3.79
CA PRO A 72 15.59 21.18 2.36
C PRO A 72 14.96 22.45 1.78
N ILE A 73 15.44 22.90 0.62
CA ILE A 73 14.71 23.91 -0.14
C ILE A 73 13.42 23.20 -0.57
N ILE A 74 12.49 23.03 0.37
CA ILE A 74 11.10 22.75 0.12
C ILE A 74 10.74 23.97 -0.72
N PRO A 75 10.41 23.80 -2.01
CA PRO A 75 9.93 24.92 -2.81
C PRO A 75 8.93 25.64 -1.93
N LYS A 76 9.22 26.92 -1.61
CA LYS A 76 8.41 27.71 -0.67
C LYS A 76 6.98 27.38 -1.03
N LYS A 77 6.24 26.71 -0.12
CA LYS A 77 4.82 26.43 -0.29
C LYS A 77 4.28 27.72 -0.86
N THR A 78 3.94 27.70 -2.15
CA THR A 78 3.21 28.85 -2.68
C THR A 78 2.01 28.92 -1.76
N SER A 79 1.60 30.11 -1.34
CA SER A 79 0.51 30.27 -0.36
C SER A 79 -0.84 29.76 -0.87
N ALA A 80 -0.85 28.91 -1.91
CA ALA A 80 -1.95 28.06 -2.29
C ALA A 80 -2.40 27.27 -1.06
N SER A 81 -3.67 27.46 -0.72
CA SER A 81 -4.38 26.64 0.25
C SER A 81 -4.22 25.16 -0.12
N TYR A 82 -3.92 24.33 0.87
CA TYR A 82 -3.86 22.88 0.72
C TYR A 82 -5.07 22.35 -0.07
N GLY A 83 -4.81 21.74 -1.23
CA GLY A 83 -5.82 21.28 -2.17
C GLY A 83 -6.54 19.99 -1.74
N GLY A 84 -5.92 19.19 -0.87
CA GLY A 84 -6.35 17.84 -0.53
C GLY A 84 -5.84 16.78 -1.52
N HIS A 85 -5.74 15.54 -1.07
CA HIS A 85 -5.21 14.41 -1.85
C HIS A 85 -6.21 13.85 -2.87
N TYR A 86 -7.51 14.02 -2.64
CA TYR A 86 -8.55 13.38 -3.44
C TYR A 86 -9.21 14.31 -4.46
N PRO A 87 -9.29 13.90 -5.74
CA PRO A 87 -10.03 14.61 -6.76
C PRO A 87 -11.49 14.87 -6.39
N LEU A 88 -11.96 16.10 -6.61
CA LEU A 88 -13.34 16.46 -6.28
C LEU A 88 -14.37 15.68 -7.10
N TRP A 89 -14.02 15.28 -8.32
CA TRP A 89 -14.89 14.44 -9.13
C TRP A 89 -15.04 13.05 -8.52
N VAL A 90 -13.95 12.44 -8.00
CA VAL A 90 -14.03 11.15 -7.27
C VAL A 90 -14.91 11.29 -6.05
N ILE A 91 -14.68 12.30 -5.22
CA ILE A 91 -15.48 12.55 -4.00
C ILE A 91 -16.96 12.77 -4.34
N LYS A 92 -17.26 13.39 -5.47
CA LYS A 92 -18.64 13.55 -5.95
C LYS A 92 -19.24 12.22 -6.40
N GLU A 93 -18.53 11.46 -7.23
CA GLU A 93 -19.02 10.21 -7.81
C GLU A 93 -19.29 9.13 -6.75
N ILE A 94 -18.46 9.03 -5.70
CA ILE A 94 -18.68 8.03 -4.64
C ILE A 94 -20.01 8.23 -3.89
N THR A 95 -20.61 9.43 -3.93
CA THR A 95 -21.92 9.67 -3.32
C THR A 95 -23.08 9.04 -4.10
N ASN A 96 -22.84 8.69 -5.35
CA ASN A 96 -23.82 8.10 -6.27
C ASN A 96 -23.72 6.57 -6.35
N ILE A 97 -22.74 5.95 -5.67
CA ILE A 97 -22.56 4.50 -5.63
C ILE A 97 -23.84 3.81 -5.13
N LYS A 98 -24.26 2.78 -5.85
CA LYS A 98 -25.46 1.98 -5.61
C LYS A 98 -25.14 0.62 -4.96
N MET A 99 -23.93 0.10 -5.14
CA MET A 99 -23.48 -1.15 -4.54
C MET A 99 -23.39 -1.08 -3.00
N GLY A 100 -23.15 -2.22 -2.36
CA GLY A 100 -23.13 -2.35 -0.91
C GLY A 100 -24.50 -2.29 -0.23
N ASN A 101 -24.48 -2.38 1.10
CA ASN A 101 -25.65 -2.19 1.94
C ASN A 101 -25.88 -0.69 2.26
N SER A 102 -26.97 -0.36 2.96
CA SER A 102 -27.28 1.04 3.31
C SER A 102 -26.25 1.68 4.24
N ILE A 103 -25.65 0.90 5.15
CA ILE A 103 -24.62 1.38 6.09
C ILE A 103 -23.37 1.78 5.31
N PHE A 104 -22.88 0.91 4.43
CA PHE A 104 -21.76 1.16 3.52
C PHE A 104 -21.94 2.47 2.74
N ARG A 105 -23.08 2.63 2.07
CA ARG A 105 -23.39 3.86 1.31
C ARG A 105 -23.47 5.11 2.19
N THR A 106 -23.96 4.96 3.42
CA THR A 106 -24.02 6.08 4.37
C THR A 106 -22.62 6.54 4.76
N ILE A 107 -21.72 5.60 5.05
CA ILE A 107 -20.32 5.90 5.39
C ILE A 107 -19.62 6.66 4.25
N LEU A 108 -19.79 6.24 2.99
CA LEU A 108 -19.20 6.96 1.84
C LEU A 108 -19.76 8.39 1.69
N LYS A 109 -21.06 8.58 1.90
CA LYS A 109 -21.69 9.91 1.89
C LYS A 109 -21.19 10.79 3.03
N ASP A 110 -20.96 10.21 4.20
CA ASP A 110 -20.44 10.93 5.37
C ASP A 110 -18.98 11.34 5.14
N PHE A 111 -18.15 10.48 4.56
CA PHE A 111 -16.81 10.83 4.11
C PHE A 111 -16.83 12.01 3.13
N ALA A 112 -17.62 11.93 2.06
CA ALA A 112 -17.72 13.00 1.07
C ALA A 112 -18.21 14.32 1.69
N ARG A 113 -19.21 14.27 2.58
CA ARG A 113 -19.72 15.45 3.30
C ARG A 113 -18.65 16.06 4.20
N GLY A 114 -17.91 15.23 4.93
CA GLY A 114 -16.79 15.65 5.76
C GLY A 114 -15.71 16.35 4.93
N TYR A 115 -15.34 15.73 3.81
CA TYR A 115 -14.33 16.23 2.89
C TYR A 115 -14.68 17.60 2.30
N PHE A 116 -15.85 17.71 1.66
CA PHE A 116 -16.34 18.98 1.11
C PHE A 116 -16.53 20.03 2.21
N GLY A 117 -16.96 19.60 3.40
CA GLY A 117 -17.13 20.46 4.56
C GLY A 117 -15.83 21.14 5.00
N LEU A 118 -14.74 20.37 5.12
CA LEU A 118 -13.41 20.88 5.45
C LEU A 118 -12.87 21.79 4.35
N LYS A 119 -12.97 21.37 3.08
CA LYS A 119 -12.47 22.14 1.93
C LYS A 119 -13.18 23.49 1.78
N ARG A 120 -14.51 23.52 1.86
CA ARG A 120 -15.31 24.76 1.76
C ARG A 120 -14.99 25.76 2.87
N LYS A 121 -14.61 25.29 4.05
CA LYS A 121 -14.24 26.13 5.20
C LYS A 121 -12.78 26.61 5.13
N GLY A 122 -11.99 26.18 4.15
CA GLY A 122 -10.54 26.41 4.12
C GLY A 122 -9.83 25.76 5.32
N GLN A 123 -10.41 24.70 5.88
CA GLN A 123 -9.92 24.01 7.07
C GLN A 123 -9.30 22.65 6.77
N LEU A 124 -9.28 22.25 5.49
CA LEU A 124 -8.66 21.00 5.07
C LEU A 124 -7.13 21.15 5.21
N ASP A 125 -6.56 20.31 6.07
CA ASP A 125 -5.13 20.09 6.21
C ASP A 125 -4.90 18.57 6.23
N GLU A 126 -3.65 18.17 6.09
CA GLU A 126 -3.24 16.77 6.02
C GLU A 126 -3.71 15.95 7.23
N GLN A 127 -3.55 16.49 8.45
CA GLN A 127 -3.94 15.78 9.68
C GLN A 127 -5.44 15.53 9.75
N LYS A 128 -6.27 16.51 9.38
CA LYS A 128 -7.73 16.34 9.35
C LYS A 128 -8.17 15.43 8.21
N GLU A 129 -7.48 15.47 7.07
CA GLU A 129 -7.74 14.55 5.97
C GLU A 129 -7.41 13.11 6.36
N GLU A 130 -6.24 12.88 6.97
CA GLU A 130 -5.82 11.58 7.50
C GLU A 130 -6.82 11.06 8.53
N ALA A 131 -7.23 11.90 9.49
CA ALA A 131 -8.23 11.52 10.50
C ALA A 131 -9.57 11.15 9.85
N LEU A 132 -10.00 11.89 8.82
CA LEU A 132 -11.23 11.60 8.08
C LEU A 132 -11.14 10.26 7.34
N VAL A 133 -10.00 9.98 6.68
CA VAL A 133 -9.72 8.72 5.99
C VAL A 133 -9.70 7.55 6.97
N LYS A 134 -8.93 7.67 8.07
CA LYS A 134 -8.84 6.67 9.13
C LYS A 134 -10.20 6.31 9.71
N ASN A 135 -10.99 7.31 10.09
CA ASN A 135 -12.33 7.10 10.64
C ASN A 135 -13.27 6.43 9.62
N THR A 136 -13.12 6.77 8.34
CA THR A 136 -13.91 6.17 7.25
C THR A 136 -13.54 4.71 7.05
N ILE A 137 -12.26 4.37 6.99
CA ILE A 137 -11.78 2.99 6.87
C ILE A 137 -12.27 2.16 8.06
N LEU A 138 -12.13 2.67 9.29
CA LEU A 138 -12.63 1.98 10.49
C LEU A 138 -14.14 1.75 10.44
N ALA A 139 -14.91 2.74 9.98
CA ALA A 139 -16.35 2.60 9.83
C ALA A 139 -16.71 1.56 8.76
N LEU A 140 -16.01 1.55 7.62
CA LEU A 140 -16.22 0.59 6.53
C LEU A 140 -15.92 -0.84 6.98
N LEU A 141 -14.79 -1.06 7.65
CA LEU A 141 -14.41 -2.35 8.22
C LEU A 141 -15.47 -2.86 9.22
N ARG A 142 -16.03 -1.97 10.04
CA ARG A 142 -17.08 -2.29 11.03
C ARG A 142 -18.49 -2.35 10.44
N SER A 143 -18.67 -2.03 9.15
CA SER A 143 -19.99 -2.00 8.52
C SER A 143 -20.56 -3.40 8.25
N ASP A 144 -19.70 -4.42 8.22
CA ASP A 144 -20.09 -5.82 8.19
C ASP A 144 -19.85 -6.45 9.56
N THR A 145 -20.92 -6.86 10.23
CA THR A 145 -20.85 -7.43 11.59
C THR A 145 -20.12 -8.78 11.65
N ARG A 146 -19.83 -9.39 10.49
CA ARG A 146 -19.03 -10.62 10.38
C ARG A 146 -17.52 -10.33 10.43
N TYR A 147 -17.11 -9.06 10.45
CA TYR A 147 -15.73 -8.66 10.57
C TYR A 147 -15.45 -7.99 11.93
N THR A 148 -14.48 -8.54 12.65
CA THR A 148 -13.92 -7.94 13.86
C THR A 148 -12.40 -7.98 13.76
N SER A 149 -11.79 -6.82 13.49
CA SER A 149 -10.34 -6.66 13.50
C SER A 149 -9.93 -5.33 14.12
N GLY A 150 -8.86 -5.37 14.91
CA GLY A 150 -8.11 -4.18 15.29
C GLY A 150 -7.11 -3.86 14.18
N VAL A 151 -7.53 -3.09 13.17
CA VAL A 151 -6.65 -2.75 12.04
C VAL A 151 -5.60 -1.72 12.49
N GLU A 152 -4.44 -2.21 12.92
CA GLU A 152 -3.25 -1.38 13.21
C GLU A 152 -2.29 -1.29 12.02
N SER A 153 -2.34 -2.26 11.10
CA SER A 153 -1.35 -2.39 10.02
C SER A 153 -1.34 -1.23 9.02
N LEU A 154 -2.39 -0.41 8.96
CA LEU A 154 -2.41 0.80 8.11
C LEU A 154 -1.70 1.98 8.75
N GLU A 155 -1.65 2.03 10.08
CA GLU A 155 -0.89 3.06 10.77
C GLU A 155 0.61 2.88 10.56
N ILE A 156 1.03 1.65 10.22
CA ILE A 156 2.42 1.36 9.87
C ILE A 156 2.84 2.19 8.65
N LEU A 157 2.01 2.31 7.62
CA LEU A 157 2.34 3.12 6.42
C LEU A 157 2.55 4.60 6.78
N SER A 158 1.57 5.22 7.44
CA SER A 158 1.66 6.61 7.88
C SER A 158 2.91 6.87 8.74
N ARG A 159 3.25 5.95 9.66
CA ARG A 159 4.46 6.07 10.48
C ARG A 159 5.75 5.91 9.67
N PHE A 160 5.79 4.99 8.70
CA PHE A 160 6.98 4.75 7.88
C PHE A 160 7.26 5.88 6.89
N GLU A 161 6.23 6.53 6.36
CA GLU A 161 6.35 7.65 5.43
C GLU A 161 7.08 8.86 6.01
N VAL A 162 7.05 9.03 7.34
CA VAL A 162 7.80 10.08 8.04
C VAL A 162 9.32 9.89 7.89
N PHE A 163 9.79 8.66 7.70
CA PHE A 163 11.24 8.36 7.66
C PHE A 163 11.87 8.52 6.28
N PHE A 164 11.09 8.54 5.20
CA PHE A 164 11.61 8.73 3.85
C PHE A 164 11.43 10.18 3.43
N ALA A 165 12.52 10.95 3.40
CA ALA A 165 12.54 12.34 2.94
C ALA A 165 12.04 12.49 1.48
N ASN A 166 12.05 11.40 0.71
CA ASN A 166 11.56 11.33 -0.66
C ASN A 166 10.08 10.85 -0.77
N ILE A 167 9.16 11.80 -0.55
CA ILE A 167 8.05 12.15 -1.46
C ILE A 167 7.12 11.00 -1.96
N ARG A 168 6.85 9.93 -1.21
CA ARG A 168 5.74 9.01 -1.58
C ARG A 168 4.69 8.79 -0.51
N ASP A 169 3.46 9.14 -0.83
CA ASP A 169 2.28 9.00 0.02
C ASP A 169 1.51 7.74 -0.37
N HIS A 170 1.80 6.64 0.32
CA HIS A 170 1.16 5.34 0.13
C HIS A 170 -0.15 5.23 0.92
N TYR A 171 -0.30 5.99 2.01
CA TYR A 171 -1.51 6.01 2.84
C TYR A 171 -2.71 6.59 2.08
N PHE A 172 -2.62 7.83 1.60
CA PHE A 172 -3.70 8.46 0.84
C PHE A 172 -3.85 7.80 -0.54
N HIS A 173 -2.75 7.34 -1.16
CA HIS A 173 -2.80 6.55 -2.41
C HIS A 173 -3.65 5.28 -2.25
N SER A 174 -3.42 4.47 -1.23
CA SER A 174 -4.18 3.24 -1.00
C SER A 174 -5.68 3.50 -0.84
N PHE A 175 -6.04 4.56 -0.13
CA PHE A 175 -7.45 4.94 -0.01
C PHE A 175 -8.02 5.51 -1.32
N HIS A 176 -7.23 6.25 -2.10
CA HIS A 176 -7.67 6.73 -3.40
C HIS A 176 -7.93 5.59 -4.39
N ILE A 177 -7.02 4.60 -4.45
CA ILE A 177 -7.20 3.35 -5.22
C ILE A 177 -8.49 2.66 -4.81
N TYR A 178 -8.76 2.57 -3.50
CA TYR A 178 -10.01 2.02 -3.00
C TYR A 178 -11.23 2.77 -3.56
N LEU A 179 -11.27 4.10 -3.47
CA LEU A 179 -12.38 4.91 -4.00
C LEU A 179 -12.57 4.72 -5.52
N LEU A 180 -11.48 4.75 -6.30
CA LEU A 180 -11.54 4.56 -7.75
C LEU A 180 -12.07 3.18 -8.13
N GLY A 181 -11.63 2.14 -7.42
CA GLY A 181 -12.12 0.79 -7.64
C GLY A 181 -13.59 0.64 -7.32
N LEU A 182 -14.12 1.34 -6.31
CA LEU A 182 -15.56 1.36 -6.05
C LEU A 182 -16.37 1.92 -7.23
N LEU A 183 -15.85 2.92 -7.95
CA LEU A 183 -16.54 3.46 -9.13
C LEU A 183 -16.67 2.42 -10.23
N ILE A 184 -15.61 1.65 -10.47
CA ILE A 184 -15.59 0.57 -11.47
C ILE A 184 -16.48 -0.60 -11.02
N LEU A 185 -16.37 -1.00 -9.74
CA LEU A 185 -17.15 -2.10 -9.17
C LEU A 185 -18.64 -1.80 -9.11
N ASP A 186 -19.04 -0.54 -8.91
CA ASP A 186 -20.46 -0.15 -8.94
C ASP A 186 -21.07 -0.37 -10.33
N HIS A 187 -20.28 -0.14 -11.38
CA HIS A 187 -20.72 -0.34 -12.76
C HIS A 187 -20.73 -1.82 -13.19
N TYR A 188 -19.78 -2.61 -12.68
CA TYR A 188 -19.57 -4.01 -13.10
C TYR A 188 -19.78 -5.01 -11.96
N LYS A 189 -20.69 -4.70 -11.05
CA LYS A 189 -20.92 -5.50 -9.83
C LYS A 189 -21.29 -6.95 -10.17
N GLU A 190 -22.15 -7.14 -11.17
CA GLU A 190 -22.64 -8.45 -11.60
C GLU A 190 -21.51 -9.30 -12.17
N ASP A 191 -20.63 -8.71 -12.98
CA ASP A 191 -19.47 -9.40 -13.57
C ASP A 191 -18.46 -9.81 -12.50
N PHE A 192 -18.10 -8.90 -11.58
CA PHE A 192 -17.21 -9.23 -10.46
C PHE A 192 -17.82 -10.29 -9.52
N SER A 193 -19.15 -10.26 -9.34
CA SER A 193 -19.86 -11.31 -8.60
C SER A 193 -19.76 -12.66 -9.31
N LEU A 194 -19.82 -12.68 -10.64
CA LEU A 194 -19.70 -13.89 -11.45
C LEU A 194 -18.28 -14.44 -11.44
N TYR A 195 -17.26 -13.58 -11.54
CA TYR A 195 -15.85 -13.99 -11.45
C TYR A 195 -15.56 -14.64 -10.10
N TYR A 196 -16.05 -14.06 -9.00
CA TYR A 196 -15.91 -14.67 -7.68
C TYR A 196 -16.56 -16.05 -7.59
N LYS A 197 -17.77 -16.22 -8.15
CA LYS A 197 -18.46 -17.53 -8.20
C LYS A 197 -17.71 -18.59 -9.00
N THR A 198 -16.72 -18.21 -9.81
CA THR A 198 -15.85 -19.17 -10.49
C THR A 198 -14.90 -19.87 -9.51
N VAL A 199 -14.49 -19.16 -8.45
CA VAL A 199 -13.62 -19.69 -7.39
C VAL A 199 -14.43 -20.22 -6.21
N PHE A 200 -15.56 -19.59 -5.89
CA PHE A 200 -16.42 -19.94 -4.74
C PHE A 200 -17.89 -20.10 -5.17
N PRO A 201 -18.23 -21.11 -5.99
CA PRO A 201 -19.56 -21.29 -6.58
C PRO A 201 -20.72 -21.50 -5.59
N LYS A 202 -20.44 -22.05 -4.40
CA LYS A 202 -21.44 -22.39 -3.38
C LYS A 202 -21.48 -21.41 -2.21
N TYR A 203 -20.62 -20.40 -2.20
CA TYR A 203 -20.51 -19.46 -1.08
C TYR A 203 -21.50 -18.29 -1.23
N PRO A 204 -22.57 -18.19 -0.39
CA PRO A 204 -23.60 -17.16 -0.55
C PRO A 204 -23.23 -15.83 0.13
N GLY A 205 -22.21 -15.82 0.98
CA GLY A 205 -21.92 -14.72 1.91
C GLY A 205 -20.93 -13.66 1.42
N PHE A 206 -20.58 -13.66 0.14
CA PHE A 206 -19.52 -12.82 -0.40
C PHE A 206 -19.88 -11.32 -0.45
N SER A 207 -18.93 -10.47 -0.06
CA SER A 207 -18.98 -9.02 -0.23
C SER A 207 -17.81 -8.56 -1.09
N ILE A 208 -18.15 -8.05 -2.28
CA ILE A 208 -17.20 -7.42 -3.20
C ILE A 208 -16.56 -6.20 -2.56
N GLU A 209 -17.37 -5.39 -1.89
CA GLU A 209 -16.95 -4.15 -1.24
C GLU A 209 -15.90 -4.43 -0.17
N PHE A 210 -16.12 -5.47 0.63
CA PHE A 210 -15.22 -5.87 1.69
C PHE A 210 -13.92 -6.48 1.15
N LEU A 211 -14.00 -7.40 0.17
CA LEU A 211 -12.80 -7.95 -0.48
C LEU A 211 -11.96 -6.83 -1.12
N TRP A 212 -12.62 -5.89 -1.80
CA TRP A 212 -11.93 -4.76 -2.40
C TRP A 212 -11.30 -3.83 -1.36
N LEU A 213 -11.99 -3.55 -0.25
CA LEU A 213 -11.45 -2.79 0.86
C LEU A 213 -10.16 -3.41 1.38
N LEU A 214 -10.16 -4.72 1.67
CA LEU A 214 -8.96 -5.43 2.13
C LEU A 214 -7.84 -5.40 1.07
N THR A 215 -8.19 -5.58 -0.20
CA THR A 215 -7.21 -5.61 -1.29
C THR A 215 -6.53 -4.25 -1.47
N ALA A 216 -7.31 -3.19 -1.63
CA ALA A 216 -6.80 -1.86 -1.95
C ALA A 216 -6.09 -1.19 -0.77
N ILE A 217 -6.63 -1.34 0.44
CA ILE A 217 -6.11 -0.62 1.60
C ILE A 217 -4.79 -1.22 2.11
N PHE A 218 -4.58 -2.53 1.91
CA PHE A 218 -3.39 -3.22 2.41
C PHE A 218 -2.34 -3.51 1.33
N HIS A 219 -2.52 -3.10 0.07
CA HIS A 219 -1.60 -3.51 -0.99
C HIS A 219 -0.17 -2.99 -0.81
N ASP A 220 -0.02 -1.79 -0.26
CA ASP A 220 1.27 -1.13 -0.06
C ASP A 220 1.91 -1.39 1.31
N VAL A 221 1.26 -2.07 2.26
CA VAL A 221 1.78 -2.22 3.64
C VAL A 221 3.12 -2.97 3.73
N GLY A 222 3.53 -3.64 2.66
CA GLY A 222 4.83 -4.28 2.52
C GLY A 222 5.96 -3.36 2.06
N TYR A 223 5.66 -2.13 1.64
CA TYR A 223 6.64 -1.18 1.14
C TYR A 223 7.77 -0.90 2.15
N PRO A 224 7.50 -0.72 3.46
CA PRO A 224 8.56 -0.59 4.46
C PRO A 224 9.55 -1.75 4.49
N ILE A 225 9.06 -2.99 4.29
CA ILE A 225 9.90 -4.19 4.28
C ILE A 225 10.78 -4.18 3.02
N ALA A 226 10.18 -3.87 1.86
CA ALA A 226 10.90 -3.81 0.59
C ALA A 226 11.95 -2.68 0.53
N LYS A 227 11.76 -1.60 1.30
CA LYS A 227 12.69 -0.45 1.39
C LYS A 227 13.61 -0.49 2.59
N PHE A 228 13.56 -1.55 3.39
CA PHE A 228 14.34 -1.60 4.62
C PHE A 228 15.84 -1.72 4.36
N GLU A 229 16.25 -2.39 3.28
CA GLU A 229 17.66 -2.45 2.87
C GLU A 229 18.16 -1.08 2.43
N ASP A 230 17.44 -0.41 1.52
CA ASP A 230 17.73 0.96 1.08
C ASP A 230 17.85 1.90 2.29
N LEU A 231 16.90 1.85 3.22
CA LEU A 231 16.91 2.68 4.43
C LEU A 231 18.12 2.37 5.32
N LYS A 232 18.49 1.10 5.47
CA LYS A 232 19.68 0.71 6.24
C LYS A 232 20.95 1.18 5.55
N GLU A 233 21.05 1.06 4.22
CA GLU A 233 22.20 1.56 3.46
C GLU A 233 22.29 3.08 3.56
N ASP A 234 21.19 3.80 3.41
CA ASP A 234 21.13 5.24 3.58
C ASP A 234 21.54 5.65 5.01
N ILE A 235 21.06 4.94 6.03
CA ILE A 235 21.36 5.25 7.44
C ILE A 235 22.80 4.86 7.82
N PHE A 236 23.33 3.74 7.34
CA PHE A 236 24.59 3.17 7.83
C PHE A 236 25.75 3.21 6.82
N GLY A 237 25.49 3.65 5.59
CA GLY A 237 26.44 3.80 4.49
C GLY A 237 27.17 2.51 4.10
N THR A 238 26.62 1.35 4.48
CA THR A 238 27.18 0.04 4.14
C THR A 238 26.05 -0.96 3.86
N PRO A 239 26.20 -1.83 2.84
CA PRO A 239 25.27 -2.93 2.61
C PRO A 239 25.34 -3.91 3.79
N ILE A 240 24.25 -4.03 4.56
CA ILE A 240 24.19 -4.94 5.71
C ILE A 240 23.64 -6.30 5.26
N THR A 241 24.51 -7.31 5.18
CA THR A 241 24.16 -8.71 4.84
C THR A 241 23.31 -9.44 5.91
N MET A 242 22.88 -8.77 6.99
CA MET A 242 22.09 -9.40 8.06
C MET A 242 20.62 -9.60 7.67
N LEU A 243 20.06 -8.80 6.76
CA LEU A 243 18.63 -8.86 6.47
C LEU A 243 18.24 -10.15 5.73
N GLU A 244 19.08 -10.67 4.85
CA GLU A 244 18.84 -11.96 4.20
C GLU A 244 18.63 -13.10 5.22
N LYS A 245 19.39 -13.08 6.34
CA LYS A 245 19.25 -14.06 7.42
C LYS A 245 17.98 -13.84 8.25
N GLU A 246 17.65 -12.58 8.55
CA GLU A 246 16.43 -12.23 9.28
C GLU A 246 15.18 -12.60 8.46
N THR A 247 15.13 -12.22 7.18
CA THR A 247 14.07 -12.56 6.23
C THR A 247 13.98 -14.07 5.99
N ALA A 248 15.11 -14.78 5.95
CA ALA A 248 15.08 -16.25 5.88
C ALA A 248 14.41 -16.86 7.12
N SER A 249 14.66 -16.31 8.32
CA SER A 249 14.11 -16.85 9.57
C SER A 249 12.61 -16.59 9.76
N VAL A 250 12.03 -15.59 9.06
CA VAL A 250 10.57 -15.39 9.01
C VAL A 250 9.85 -16.66 8.59
N TRP A 251 10.45 -17.43 7.69
CA TRP A 251 9.86 -18.66 7.19
C TRP A 251 9.99 -19.86 8.12
N ASP A 252 10.71 -19.73 9.24
CA ASP A 252 10.69 -20.74 10.29
C ASP A 252 9.43 -20.64 11.15
N ASN A 253 8.74 -19.49 11.11
CA ASN A 253 7.48 -19.26 11.80
C ASN A 253 6.32 -20.07 11.17
N GLU A 254 5.61 -20.85 11.99
CA GLU A 254 4.51 -21.70 11.54
C GLU A 254 3.33 -20.92 10.91
N ILE A 255 3.08 -19.69 11.35
CA ILE A 255 2.03 -18.84 10.76
C ILE A 255 2.37 -18.50 9.31
N TYR A 256 3.62 -18.14 9.02
CA TYR A 256 4.06 -17.85 7.65
C TYR A 256 4.02 -19.11 6.78
N LYS A 257 4.51 -20.24 7.29
CA LYS A 257 4.48 -21.53 6.58
C LYS A 257 3.04 -21.92 6.21
N GLU A 258 2.10 -21.79 7.15
CA GLU A 258 0.72 -22.17 6.90
C GLU A 258 0.06 -21.23 5.89
N ASN A 259 0.17 -19.91 6.07
CA ASN A 259 -0.35 -18.94 5.12
C ASN A 259 0.22 -19.12 3.71
N LEU A 260 1.51 -19.47 3.59
CA LEU A 260 2.14 -19.75 2.29
C LEU A 260 1.52 -20.98 1.62
N LYS A 261 1.30 -22.08 2.35
CA LYS A 261 0.61 -23.26 1.80
C LYS A 261 -0.78 -22.88 1.29
N GLN A 262 -1.49 -22.05 2.04
CA GLN A 262 -2.85 -21.65 1.69
C GLN A 262 -2.90 -20.72 0.47
N LEU A 263 -1.97 -19.78 0.33
CA LEU A 263 -1.83 -18.97 -0.87
C LEU A 263 -1.49 -19.81 -2.11
N ILE A 264 -0.54 -20.74 -2.00
CA ILE A 264 -0.16 -21.64 -3.10
C ILE A 264 -1.37 -22.49 -3.54
N SER A 265 -2.08 -23.03 -2.55
CA SER A 265 -3.31 -23.80 -2.72
C SER A 265 -4.37 -23.00 -3.48
N LEU A 266 -4.69 -21.78 -3.02
CA LEU A 266 -5.65 -20.90 -3.68
C LEU A 266 -5.20 -20.52 -5.10
N PHE A 267 -3.93 -20.16 -5.27
CA PHE A 267 -3.40 -19.75 -6.57
C PHE A 267 -3.53 -20.88 -7.61
N LYS A 268 -3.16 -22.10 -7.24
CA LYS A 268 -3.31 -23.28 -8.11
C LYS A 268 -4.76 -23.61 -8.39
N PHE A 269 -5.62 -23.49 -7.37
CA PHE A 269 -7.05 -23.66 -7.55
C PHE A 269 -7.62 -22.64 -8.54
N SER A 270 -7.24 -21.36 -8.42
CA SER A 270 -7.64 -20.31 -9.35
C SER A 270 -7.12 -20.52 -10.77
N LEU A 271 -5.93 -21.09 -10.95
CA LEU A 271 -5.38 -21.42 -12.28
C LEU A 271 -6.01 -22.64 -12.96
N SER A 272 -6.76 -23.47 -12.24
CA SER A 272 -7.34 -24.68 -12.81
C SER A 272 -8.40 -24.37 -13.89
N ASP A 273 -8.28 -25.01 -15.06
CA ASP A 273 -9.29 -24.96 -16.13
C ASP A 273 -10.56 -25.75 -15.83
N LYS A 274 -10.56 -26.55 -14.76
CA LYS A 274 -11.76 -27.25 -14.32
C LYS A 274 -12.73 -26.25 -13.71
N LYS A 275 -13.96 -26.20 -14.25
CA LYS A 275 -15.08 -25.56 -13.56
C LYS A 275 -15.25 -26.24 -12.21
N HIS A 276 -14.93 -25.51 -11.16
CA HIS A 276 -15.04 -26.03 -9.81
C HIS A 276 -16.50 -26.24 -9.45
N LYS A 277 -16.83 -27.44 -9.00
CA LYS A 277 -18.16 -27.78 -8.47
C LYS A 277 -18.23 -27.60 -6.95
N ILE A 278 -17.11 -27.24 -6.34
CA ILE A 278 -16.91 -27.05 -4.90
C ILE A 278 -16.16 -25.75 -4.67
N ASP A 279 -16.35 -25.17 -3.50
CA ASP A 279 -15.58 -24.01 -3.08
C ASP A 279 -14.15 -24.41 -2.73
N TRP A 280 -13.22 -23.47 -2.89
CA TRP A 280 -11.90 -23.60 -2.31
C TRP A 280 -12.00 -23.55 -0.78
N TYR A 281 -11.30 -24.47 -0.12
CA TYR A 281 -11.12 -24.46 1.32
C TYR A 281 -9.64 -24.70 1.65
N PRO A 282 -9.09 -23.97 2.63
CA PRO A 282 -7.69 -24.10 3.02
C PRO A 282 -7.23 -25.55 3.28
N GLU A 283 -8.07 -26.30 4.00
CA GLU A 283 -7.75 -27.66 4.47
C GLU A 283 -7.79 -28.70 3.33
N VAL A 284 -8.56 -28.45 2.28
CA VAL A 284 -8.85 -29.43 1.21
C VAL A 284 -7.77 -29.43 0.14
N PHE A 285 -7.16 -28.29 -0.12
CA PHE A 285 -6.30 -28.07 -1.28
C PHE A 285 -4.81 -27.99 -0.95
N GLY A 286 -4.38 -28.55 0.19
CA GLY A 286 -3.02 -28.57 0.75
C GLY A 286 -1.91 -29.05 -0.20
N SER A 287 -1.64 -28.28 -1.25
CA SER A 287 -0.78 -28.66 -2.33
C SER A 287 0.62 -28.12 -2.07
N LYS A 288 1.60 -29.02 -2.08
CA LYS A 288 3.00 -28.64 -2.15
C LYS A 288 3.29 -28.22 -3.59
N ASP A 289 3.90 -27.06 -3.74
CA ASP A 289 4.45 -26.60 -5.00
C ASP A 289 5.80 -25.94 -4.72
N PRO A 290 6.89 -26.72 -4.77
CA PRO A 290 8.22 -26.21 -4.43
C PRO A 290 8.65 -25.02 -5.29
N HIS A 291 8.14 -24.92 -6.52
CA HIS A 291 8.45 -23.82 -7.42
C HIS A 291 7.74 -22.55 -6.98
N LEU A 292 6.42 -22.58 -6.76
CA LEU A 292 5.68 -21.42 -6.25
C LEU A 292 6.16 -21.02 -4.84
N GLU A 293 6.42 -21.98 -3.97
CA GLU A 293 6.99 -21.73 -2.64
C GLU A 293 8.30 -20.94 -2.75
N ARG A 294 9.21 -21.37 -3.64
CA ARG A 294 10.46 -20.65 -3.89
C ARG A 294 10.21 -19.24 -4.42
N ILE A 295 9.26 -19.06 -5.34
CA ILE A 295 8.94 -17.74 -5.92
C ILE A 295 8.41 -16.78 -4.84
N PHE A 296 7.47 -17.20 -3.99
CA PHE A 296 6.98 -16.37 -2.88
C PHE A 296 8.11 -16.02 -1.90
N ARG A 297 8.92 -17.01 -1.50
CA ARG A 297 10.03 -16.80 -0.55
C ARG A 297 11.07 -15.82 -1.09
N LYS A 298 11.48 -15.99 -2.35
CA LYS A 298 12.43 -15.09 -3.02
C LYS A 298 11.88 -13.67 -3.11
N SER A 299 10.56 -13.51 -3.24
CA SER A 299 9.85 -12.23 -3.47
C SER A 299 9.49 -11.47 -2.23
N PHE A 300 9.60 -12.05 -1.06
CA PHE A 300 9.20 -11.38 0.16
C PHE A 300 10.09 -10.18 0.52
N SER A 301 11.37 -10.16 0.15
CA SER A 301 12.26 -9.03 0.46
C SER A 301 12.19 -7.88 -0.52
N ASP A 302 11.85 -8.13 -1.80
CA ASP A 302 11.97 -7.13 -2.86
C ASP A 302 10.64 -6.80 -3.56
N ALA A 303 9.63 -7.67 -3.48
CA ALA A 303 8.28 -7.40 -3.95
C ALA A 303 7.40 -6.92 -2.80
N HIS A 304 7.17 -5.61 -2.70
CA HIS A 304 6.31 -5.01 -1.66
C HIS A 304 4.91 -5.63 -1.62
N GLY A 305 4.35 -6.05 -2.76
CA GLY A 305 3.05 -6.76 -2.77
C GLY A 305 3.12 -8.12 -2.09
N VAL A 306 4.24 -8.86 -2.17
CA VAL A 306 4.40 -10.14 -1.46
C VAL A 306 4.64 -9.90 0.03
N ALA A 307 5.50 -8.95 0.38
CA ALA A 307 5.70 -8.56 1.77
C ALA A 307 4.39 -8.10 2.42
N GLY A 308 3.62 -7.27 1.71
CA GLY A 308 2.35 -6.72 2.15
C GLY A 308 1.29 -7.79 2.32
N CYS A 309 1.20 -8.71 1.35
CA CYS A 309 0.37 -9.91 1.42
C CYS A 309 0.60 -10.70 2.72
N PHE A 310 1.85 -11.03 3.04
CA PHE A 310 2.15 -11.81 4.25
C PHE A 310 1.99 -11.00 5.54
N ARG A 311 2.32 -9.70 5.54
CA ARG A 311 2.10 -8.84 6.70
C ARG A 311 0.60 -8.73 7.03
N PHE A 312 -0.21 -8.53 5.99
CA PHE A 312 -1.67 -8.57 6.05
C PHE A 312 -2.19 -9.90 6.58
N LEU A 313 -1.70 -11.02 6.02
CA LEU A 313 -2.10 -12.35 6.46
C LEU A 313 -1.74 -12.59 7.92
N VAL A 314 -0.52 -12.31 8.37
CA VAL A 314 -0.13 -12.55 9.77
C VAL A 314 -1.01 -11.78 10.75
N HIS A 315 -1.40 -10.54 10.41
CA HIS A 315 -2.24 -9.72 11.27
C HIS A 315 -3.68 -10.24 11.32
N ILE A 316 -4.31 -10.45 10.16
CA ILE A 316 -5.75 -10.76 10.11
C ILE A 316 -6.01 -12.26 10.24
N PHE A 317 -5.09 -13.13 9.81
CA PHE A 317 -5.20 -14.58 10.00
C PHE A 317 -5.26 -14.94 11.47
N TYR A 318 -4.47 -14.27 12.32
CA TYR A 318 -4.50 -14.52 13.76
C TYR A 318 -5.93 -14.30 14.31
N GLU A 319 -6.57 -13.19 13.93
CA GLU A 319 -7.95 -12.90 14.32
C GLU A 319 -8.95 -13.92 13.73
N ALA A 320 -8.79 -14.27 12.44
CA ALA A 320 -9.67 -15.23 11.78
C ALA A 320 -9.57 -16.66 12.35
N VAL A 321 -8.41 -17.07 12.87
CA VAL A 321 -8.23 -18.38 13.50
C VAL A 321 -8.90 -18.45 14.86
N GLN A 322 -8.89 -17.35 15.61
CA GLN A 322 -9.50 -17.23 16.95
C GLN A 322 -11.01 -17.02 16.92
N GLU A 323 -11.61 -16.79 15.74
CA GLU A 323 -13.06 -16.66 15.59
C GLU A 323 -13.76 -18.00 15.88
N GLU A 324 -14.64 -17.99 16.88
CA GLU A 324 -15.40 -19.16 17.34
C GLU A 324 -16.62 -19.43 16.45
N ASP A 325 -17.22 -18.37 15.88
CA ASP A 325 -18.35 -18.51 14.96
C ASP A 325 -17.85 -19.02 13.60
N GLN A 326 -18.17 -20.29 13.30
CA GLN A 326 -17.74 -20.93 12.06
C GLN A 326 -18.19 -20.20 10.79
N ALA A 327 -19.37 -19.56 10.79
CA ALA A 327 -19.85 -18.82 9.63
C ALA A 327 -19.04 -17.54 9.42
N ARG A 328 -18.67 -16.85 10.49
CA ARG A 328 -17.76 -15.70 10.44
C ARG A 328 -16.36 -16.11 10.03
N LYS A 329 -15.82 -17.19 10.59
CA LYS A 329 -14.51 -17.72 10.21
C LYS A 329 -14.43 -18.04 8.72
N VAL A 330 -15.43 -18.73 8.16
CA VAL A 330 -15.52 -19.02 6.72
C VAL A 330 -15.63 -17.72 5.91
N PHE A 331 -16.42 -16.74 6.38
CA PHE A 331 -16.47 -15.42 5.76
C PHE A 331 -15.11 -14.75 5.70
N LEU A 332 -14.41 -14.65 6.83
CA LEU A 332 -13.09 -14.04 6.91
C LEU A 332 -12.09 -14.71 5.95
N VAL A 333 -11.95 -16.03 6.03
CA VAL A 333 -11.03 -16.81 5.19
C VAL A 333 -11.29 -16.60 3.69
N ASN A 334 -12.57 -16.62 3.29
CA ASN A 334 -12.97 -16.49 1.88
C ASN A 334 -12.85 -15.06 1.32
N HIS A 335 -12.48 -14.06 2.14
CA HIS A 335 -12.15 -12.71 1.70
C HIS A 335 -10.66 -12.40 1.91
N ILE A 336 -10.07 -12.83 3.02
CA ILE A 336 -8.67 -12.57 3.36
C ILE A 336 -7.73 -13.20 2.34
N TYR A 337 -7.88 -14.48 2.00
CA TYR A 337 -6.93 -15.13 1.08
C TYR A 337 -7.04 -14.60 -0.36
N PRO A 338 -8.23 -14.38 -0.93
CA PRO A 338 -8.34 -13.71 -2.23
C PRO A 338 -7.77 -12.28 -2.21
N ALA A 339 -7.93 -11.53 -1.11
CA ALA A 339 -7.33 -10.20 -0.96
C ALA A 339 -5.81 -10.29 -0.97
N ALA A 340 -5.26 -11.14 -0.11
CA ALA A 340 -3.83 -11.36 0.04
C ALA A 340 -3.19 -11.80 -1.29
N LEU A 341 -3.84 -12.72 -2.01
CA LEU A 341 -3.36 -13.17 -3.31
C LEU A 341 -3.40 -12.03 -4.34
N SER A 342 -4.46 -11.22 -4.34
CA SER A 342 -4.56 -10.05 -5.21
C SER A 342 -3.48 -9.00 -4.91
N ILE A 343 -3.20 -8.79 -3.63
CA ILE A 343 -2.08 -7.95 -3.16
C ILE A 343 -0.74 -8.51 -3.64
N SER A 344 -0.49 -9.82 -3.61
CA SER A 344 0.79 -10.33 -4.15
C SER A 344 0.93 -10.11 -5.67
N LEU A 345 -0.15 -10.28 -6.43
CA LEU A 345 -0.14 -10.26 -7.89
C LEU A 345 -0.06 -8.85 -8.52
N HIS A 346 -0.36 -7.80 -7.75
CA HIS A 346 -0.22 -6.42 -8.25
C HIS A 346 1.25 -5.97 -8.35
N ASP A 347 2.19 -6.69 -7.74
CA ASP A 347 3.61 -6.34 -7.75
C ASP A 347 4.32 -6.88 -8.99
N ARG A 348 5.07 -5.99 -9.67
CA ARG A 348 5.82 -6.33 -10.89
C ARG A 348 6.89 -7.40 -10.68
N ILE A 349 7.69 -7.31 -9.62
CA ILE A 349 8.79 -8.25 -9.35
C ILE A 349 8.24 -9.66 -9.14
N PHE A 350 7.11 -9.76 -8.43
CA PHE A 350 6.46 -11.05 -8.24
C PHE A 350 5.95 -11.62 -9.57
N ARG A 351 5.32 -10.80 -10.43
CA ARG A 351 4.89 -11.21 -11.78
C ARG A 351 6.05 -11.70 -12.66
N GLU A 352 7.15 -10.95 -12.70
CA GLU A 352 8.35 -11.33 -13.46
C GLU A 352 8.84 -12.72 -13.03
N ARG A 353 8.84 -12.99 -11.72
CA ARG A 353 9.26 -14.28 -11.16
C ARG A 353 8.26 -15.41 -11.39
N LEU A 354 6.96 -15.11 -11.47
CA LEU A 354 5.96 -16.09 -11.90
C LEU A 354 6.19 -16.55 -13.34
N THR A 355 6.74 -15.70 -14.20
CA THR A 355 7.10 -16.12 -15.57
C THR A 355 8.22 -17.17 -15.59
N GLU A 356 9.13 -17.17 -14.59
CA GLU A 356 10.20 -18.17 -14.45
C GLU A 356 9.65 -19.61 -14.29
N ILE A 357 8.40 -19.74 -13.83
CA ILE A 357 7.72 -21.03 -13.62
C ILE A 357 6.58 -21.27 -14.62
N GLY A 358 6.54 -20.49 -15.71
CA GLY A 358 5.60 -20.66 -16.82
C GLY A 358 4.25 -19.96 -16.64
N VAL A 359 4.06 -19.17 -15.58
CA VAL A 359 2.85 -18.34 -15.43
C VAL A 359 3.09 -16.99 -16.10
N THR A 360 2.75 -16.90 -17.38
CA THR A 360 2.99 -15.70 -18.19
C THR A 360 1.84 -14.69 -18.15
N LYS A 361 0.62 -15.16 -17.87
CA LYS A 361 -0.58 -14.32 -17.79
C LYS A 361 -1.56 -14.81 -16.73
N ILE A 362 -2.30 -13.88 -16.13
CA ILE A 362 -3.48 -14.16 -15.31
C ILE A 362 -4.76 -13.71 -16.01
N LYS A 363 -5.86 -14.43 -15.79
CA LYS A 363 -7.16 -14.11 -16.36
C LYS A 363 -8.00 -13.26 -15.41
N LEU A 364 -8.69 -12.24 -15.94
CA LEU A 364 -9.61 -11.41 -15.16
C LEU A 364 -10.66 -12.25 -14.43
N SER A 365 -11.24 -13.26 -15.09
CA SER A 365 -12.25 -14.13 -14.50
C SER A 365 -11.78 -14.93 -13.29
N ARG A 366 -10.47 -15.08 -13.11
CA ARG A 366 -9.82 -15.86 -12.04
C ARG A 366 -9.22 -15.00 -10.95
N PHE A 367 -8.72 -13.82 -11.32
CA PHE A 367 -8.03 -12.90 -10.41
C PHE A 367 -8.60 -11.47 -10.54
N PRO A 368 -9.92 -11.28 -10.36
CA PRO A 368 -10.56 -10.02 -10.72
C PRO A 368 -10.03 -8.83 -9.93
N PHE A 369 -9.76 -9.00 -8.65
CA PHE A 369 -9.27 -7.92 -7.78
C PHE A 369 -7.77 -7.66 -7.96
N ALA A 370 -6.98 -8.67 -8.35
CA ALA A 370 -5.59 -8.47 -8.75
C ALA A 370 -5.51 -7.62 -10.02
N VAL A 371 -6.39 -7.90 -10.98
CA VAL A 371 -6.45 -7.15 -12.24
C VAL A 371 -6.94 -5.73 -11.99
N LEU A 372 -8.00 -5.55 -11.19
CA LEU A 372 -8.49 -4.22 -10.85
C LEU A 372 -7.42 -3.40 -10.10
N LEU A 373 -6.74 -4.01 -9.13
CA LEU A 373 -5.68 -3.37 -8.36
C LEU A 373 -4.53 -2.94 -9.27
N GLY A 374 -3.95 -3.85 -10.05
CA GLY A 374 -2.82 -3.49 -10.93
C GLY A 374 -3.21 -2.48 -12.01
N TYR A 375 -4.45 -2.49 -12.52
CA TYR A 375 -4.93 -1.47 -13.45
C TYR A 375 -4.95 -0.07 -12.83
N LEU A 376 -5.53 0.06 -11.64
CA LEU A 376 -5.65 1.34 -10.94
C LEU A 376 -4.30 1.82 -10.40
N ASP A 377 -3.51 0.90 -9.82
CA ASP A 377 -2.23 1.21 -9.20
C ASP A 377 -1.21 1.72 -10.21
N SER A 378 -1.21 1.15 -11.42
CA SER A 378 -0.41 1.64 -12.55
C SER A 378 -0.94 2.93 -13.18
N LEU A 379 -2.21 3.31 -12.98
CA LEU A 379 -2.76 4.59 -13.44
C LEU A 379 -2.48 5.75 -12.48
N GLN A 380 -2.24 5.45 -11.21
CA GLN A 380 -2.13 6.43 -10.11
C GLN A 380 -0.69 6.71 -9.68
N GLU A 381 0.31 6.36 -10.50
CA GLU A 381 1.71 6.69 -10.21
C GLU A 381 1.95 8.21 -10.10
N ASP A 382 1.09 9.04 -10.72
CA ASP A 382 1.11 10.51 -10.62
C ASP A 382 0.78 11.04 -9.22
N ARG A 383 -0.07 10.34 -8.48
CA ARG A 383 -0.54 10.75 -7.15
C ARG A 383 0.30 10.24 -6.00
N ARG A 384 1.30 9.42 -6.27
CA ARG A 384 2.20 8.97 -5.21
C ARG A 384 3.14 10.07 -4.76
N ASP A 385 3.40 11.10 -5.56
CA ASP A 385 4.29 12.20 -5.16
C ASP A 385 3.58 13.17 -4.19
N ARG A 386 4.02 13.21 -2.93
CA ARG A 386 3.42 14.00 -1.83
C ARG A 386 3.36 15.52 -2.10
N PHE A 387 4.25 16.06 -2.94
CA PHE A 387 4.24 17.48 -3.29
C PHE A 387 3.41 17.74 -4.55
N LEU A 388 3.50 16.86 -5.55
CA LEU A 388 2.71 17.00 -6.78
C LEU A 388 1.23 16.71 -6.54
N CYS A 389 0.87 15.83 -5.60
CA CYS A 389 -0.52 15.41 -5.38
C CYS A 389 -1.43 16.54 -4.88
N VAL A 390 -0.88 17.55 -4.19
CA VAL A 390 -1.66 18.67 -3.63
C VAL A 390 -1.73 19.86 -4.59
N GLU A 391 -0.69 20.06 -5.40
CA GLU A 391 -0.51 21.28 -6.20
C GLU A 391 -0.67 21.06 -7.71
N SER A 392 -0.60 19.81 -8.19
CA SER A 392 -0.64 19.53 -9.63
C SER A 392 -2.07 19.26 -10.13
N PRO A 393 -2.40 19.74 -11.34
CA PRO A 393 -3.65 19.40 -11.98
C PRO A 393 -3.71 17.89 -12.32
N GLU A 394 -4.93 17.36 -12.31
CA GLU A 394 -5.17 15.92 -12.24
C GLU A 394 -4.94 15.23 -13.58
N LEU A 395 -4.11 14.18 -13.60
CA LEU A 395 -3.91 13.37 -14.79
C LEU A 395 -5.18 12.56 -15.10
N LEU A 396 -5.66 11.75 -14.16
CA LEU A 396 -6.90 10.98 -14.30
C LEU A 396 -8.14 11.89 -14.12
N GLN A 397 -9.01 11.92 -15.13
CA GLN A 397 -10.21 12.75 -15.17
C GLN A 397 -11.52 11.95 -15.04
N GLY A 398 -11.47 10.63 -15.22
CA GLY A 398 -12.64 9.77 -15.06
C GLY A 398 -12.50 8.42 -15.73
N PHE A 399 -13.62 7.71 -15.82
CA PHE A 399 -13.74 6.43 -16.52
C PHE A 399 -14.93 6.46 -17.47
N GLU A 400 -14.75 5.86 -18.64
CA GLU A 400 -15.83 5.54 -19.57
C GLU A 400 -16.17 4.05 -19.49
N TYR A 401 -17.46 3.75 -19.48
CA TYR A 401 -17.98 2.41 -19.35
C TYR A 401 -18.80 2.01 -20.60
N ASN A 402 -18.28 1.08 -21.40
CA ASN A 402 -18.99 0.56 -22.59
C ASN A 402 -18.56 -0.88 -22.94
N GLY A 403 -18.79 -1.82 -22.00
CA GLY A 403 -18.23 -3.20 -22.08
C GLY A 403 -16.70 -3.25 -21.90
N LYS A 404 -16.13 -2.11 -21.55
CA LYS A 404 -14.73 -1.86 -21.23
C LYS A 404 -14.67 -0.73 -20.21
N VAL A 405 -13.57 -0.67 -19.46
CA VAL A 405 -13.18 0.46 -18.63
C VAL A 405 -12.08 1.19 -19.37
N VAL A 406 -12.35 2.42 -19.80
CA VAL A 406 -11.33 3.29 -20.40
C VAL A 406 -11.08 4.43 -19.43
N ALA A 407 -9.85 4.56 -18.93
CA ALA A 407 -9.47 5.74 -18.18
C ALA A 407 -9.42 6.95 -19.12
N SER A 408 -9.99 8.07 -18.69
CA SER A 408 -9.84 9.37 -19.35
C SER A 408 -8.77 10.15 -18.62
N ILE A 409 -7.77 10.66 -19.34
CA ILE A 409 -6.71 11.48 -18.76
C ILE A 409 -6.57 12.83 -19.46
N ASN A 410 -6.03 13.81 -18.75
CA ASN A 410 -5.63 15.08 -19.34
C ASN A 410 -4.36 14.88 -20.18
N GLU A 411 -4.52 14.69 -21.49
CA GLU A 411 -3.42 14.42 -22.42
C GLU A 411 -2.36 15.53 -22.41
N GLY A 412 -2.77 16.80 -22.34
CA GLY A 412 -1.83 17.93 -22.30
C GLY A 412 -0.95 17.93 -21.05
N LEU A 413 -1.49 17.49 -19.90
CA LEU A 413 -0.69 17.28 -18.70
C LEU A 413 0.19 16.05 -18.80
N ALA A 414 -0.35 14.96 -19.35
CA ALA A 414 0.35 13.69 -19.52
C ALA A 414 1.68 13.88 -20.26
N GLU A 415 1.67 14.64 -21.36
CA GLU A 415 2.86 14.91 -22.17
C GLU A 415 3.96 15.66 -21.43
N THR A 416 3.58 16.48 -20.45
CA THR A 416 4.51 17.25 -19.61
C THR A 416 4.85 16.56 -18.29
N TYR A 417 4.24 15.40 -18.00
CA TYR A 417 4.41 14.70 -16.74
C TYR A 417 5.85 14.13 -16.63
N PRO A 418 6.65 14.55 -15.64
CA PRO A 418 8.08 14.18 -15.56
C PRO A 418 8.35 12.68 -15.53
N ARG A 419 7.39 11.88 -15.04
CA ARG A 419 7.52 10.43 -14.88
C ARG A 419 6.65 9.65 -15.89
N LEU A 420 6.21 10.28 -16.98
CA LEU A 420 5.41 9.64 -18.04
C LEU A 420 6.06 8.33 -18.55
N GLY A 421 7.39 8.30 -18.68
CA GLY A 421 8.12 7.11 -19.10
C GLY A 421 7.97 5.93 -18.12
N LYS A 422 8.02 6.20 -16.81
CA LYS A 422 7.79 5.18 -15.77
C LYS A 422 6.33 4.71 -15.79
N LEU A 423 5.40 5.65 -15.86
CA LEU A 423 3.96 5.37 -15.95
C LEU A 423 3.65 4.44 -17.13
N LYS A 424 4.13 4.77 -18.34
CA LYS A 424 4.01 3.91 -19.54
C LYS A 424 4.57 2.51 -19.32
N ALA A 425 5.75 2.41 -18.70
CA ALA A 425 6.39 1.13 -18.44
C ALA A 425 5.56 0.26 -17.48
N GLU A 426 4.98 0.85 -16.44
CA GLU A 426 4.09 0.17 -15.49
C GLU A 426 2.78 -0.27 -16.14
N CYS A 427 2.12 0.61 -16.91
CA CYS A 427 0.90 0.26 -17.65
C CYS A 427 1.18 -0.89 -18.63
N ARG A 428 2.30 -0.82 -19.38
CA ARG A 428 2.67 -1.84 -20.37
C ARG A 428 2.98 -3.18 -19.72
N ASP A 429 3.77 -3.20 -18.66
CA ASP A 429 4.09 -4.42 -17.90
C ASP A 429 2.80 -5.10 -17.45
N PHE A 430 1.89 -4.33 -16.86
CA PHE A 430 0.62 -4.85 -16.36
C PHE A 430 -0.28 -5.41 -17.49
N ILE A 431 -0.47 -4.68 -18.59
CA ILE A 431 -1.26 -5.16 -19.75
C ILE A 431 -0.68 -6.48 -20.29
N ASN A 432 0.64 -6.61 -20.34
CA ASN A 432 1.29 -7.80 -20.87
C ASN A 432 1.07 -9.04 -20.01
N PHE A 433 0.87 -8.87 -18.70
CA PHE A 433 0.63 -9.96 -17.75
C PHE A 433 -0.85 -10.31 -17.58
N VAL A 434 -1.78 -9.54 -18.14
CA VAL A 434 -3.22 -9.77 -17.96
C VAL A 434 -3.90 -10.22 -19.24
N GLU A 435 -4.79 -11.20 -19.10
CA GLU A 435 -5.77 -11.61 -20.11
C GLU A 435 -7.18 -11.19 -19.65
N CYS A 436 -7.77 -10.21 -20.32
CA CYS A 436 -9.12 -9.73 -20.04
C CYS A 436 -10.17 -10.60 -20.75
N ASP A 437 -10.58 -11.71 -20.12
CA ASP A 437 -11.61 -12.64 -20.62
C ASP A 437 -13.05 -12.23 -20.27
N GLY A 438 -13.33 -10.93 -20.40
CA GLY A 438 -14.62 -10.30 -20.11
C GLY A 438 -14.52 -8.78 -20.26
N ILE A 439 -14.64 -8.05 -19.14
CA ILE A 439 -14.43 -6.60 -19.12
C ILE A 439 -13.00 -6.29 -19.61
N LYS A 440 -12.87 -5.37 -20.56
CA LYS A 440 -11.55 -4.92 -21.02
C LYS A 440 -11.12 -3.68 -20.25
N PHE A 441 -9.93 -3.71 -19.68
CA PHE A 441 -9.28 -2.53 -19.11
C PHE A 441 -8.38 -1.90 -20.18
N GLN A 442 -8.60 -0.62 -20.49
CA GLN A 442 -7.85 0.10 -21.52
C GLN A 442 -7.24 1.37 -20.95
N TYR A 443 -5.95 1.54 -21.23
CA TYR A 443 -5.24 2.77 -20.95
C TYR A 443 -5.45 3.77 -22.10
N PRO A 444 -5.45 5.08 -21.81
CA PRO A 444 -5.38 6.12 -22.83
C PRO A 444 -4.24 5.87 -23.83
N ASN A 445 -4.41 6.32 -25.07
CA ASN A 445 -3.43 6.12 -26.13
C ASN A 445 -2.02 6.62 -25.73
N VAL A 446 -1.98 7.78 -25.07
CA VAL A 446 -0.74 8.39 -24.57
C VAL A 446 0.00 7.54 -23.53
N LEU A 447 -0.65 6.55 -22.89
CA LEU A 447 -0.03 5.59 -21.96
C LEU A 447 0.20 4.20 -22.56
N SER A 448 -0.43 3.90 -23.71
CA SER A 448 -0.48 2.56 -24.29
C SER A 448 0.67 2.20 -25.26
N LEU A 449 1.54 3.18 -25.60
CA LEU A 449 2.63 3.04 -26.58
C LEU A 449 3.97 2.65 -25.93
#